data_AF-A0A659XY68-F1
#
_entry.id   AF-A0A659XY68-F1
#
_cell.length_a   1.000
_cell.length_b   1.000
_cell.length_c   1.000
_cell.angle_alpha   90.00
_cell.angle_beta   90.00
_cell.angle_gamma   90.00
#
_symmetry.space_group_name_H-M   'P 1'
#
loop_
_entity.id
_entity.type
_entity.pdbx_description
1 polymer ?
#
loop_
_entity_poly.entity_id
_entity_poly.type
_entity_poly.pdbx_seq_one_letter_code
_entity_poly.pdbx_strand_id
1 'polypeptide(L)'
;LMMAFPALLLAICLAAVFEPSLWIVAMVIALVNWVQTARVIYTETSSLSEREFIDAERTIGASAPRILLRHILPHLLPTIIVWG
;
A
#
# COMPACT_ATOMS: atom_id res chain seq x y z
N LEU A 1 7.01 10.10 10.09
CA LEU A 1 8.26 10.79 10.43
C LEU A 1 9.39 9.88 9.94
N MET A 2 10.23 10.37 9.02
CA MET A 2 11.26 9.61 8.28
C MET A 2 10.72 8.58 7.27
N MET A 3 10.45 9.03 6.04
CA MET A 3 10.93 8.23 4.90
C MET A 3 12.45 8.19 5.08
N ALA A 4 12.95 7.10 5.66
CA ALA A 4 14.33 6.97 6.17
C ALA A 4 15.42 7.13 5.10
N PHE A 5 15.00 7.31 3.84
CA PHE A 5 15.86 7.61 2.72
C PHE A 5 15.23 8.74 1.88
N PRO A 6 15.91 9.89 1.73
CA PRO A 6 15.48 10.92 0.80
C PRO A 6 15.31 10.32 -0.60
N ALA A 7 14.13 10.47 -1.20
CA ALA A 7 13.84 9.93 -2.53
C ALA A 7 14.86 10.42 -3.58
N LEU A 8 15.34 11.65 -3.42
CA LEU A 8 16.44 12.23 -4.21
C LEU A 8 17.76 11.45 -4.06
N LEU A 9 18.15 11.06 -2.85
CA LEU A 9 19.36 10.25 -2.65
C LEU A 9 19.21 8.86 -3.28
N LEU A 10 18.04 8.23 -3.15
CA LEU A 10 17.76 6.95 -3.80
C LEU A 10 17.86 7.08 -5.33
N ALA A 11 17.25 8.12 -5.88
CA ALA A 11 17.27 8.40 -7.32
C ALA A 11 18.69 8.66 -7.83
N ILE A 12 19.51 9.42 -7.10
CA ILE A 12 20.91 9.70 -7.47
C ILE A 12 21.77 8.43 -7.37
N CYS A 13 21.62 7.64 -6.31
CA CYS A 13 22.33 6.36 -6.18
C CYS A 13 21.97 5.37 -7.30
N LEU A 14 20.67 5.26 -7.64
CA LEU A 14 20.22 4.40 -8.72
C LEU A 14 20.70 4.89 -10.09
N ALA A 15 20.67 6.21 -10.35
CA ALA A 15 21.19 6.80 -11.58
C ALA A 15 22.73 6.72 -11.69
N ALA A 16 23.44 6.64 -10.56
CA ALA A 16 24.90 6.46 -10.54
C ALA A 16 25.32 5.00 -10.80
N VAL A 17 24.49 4.03 -10.40
CA VAL A 17 24.76 2.60 -10.60
C VAL A 17 24.21 2.09 -11.95
N PHE A 18 23.11 2.67 -12.42
CA PHE A 18 22.43 2.25 -13.65
C PHE A 18 22.34 3.38 -14.67
N GLU A 19 22.62 3.10 -15.94
CA GLU A 19 22.48 4.08 -17.03
C GLU A 19 21.04 4.60 -17.13
N PRO A 20 20.81 5.91 -17.32
CA PRO A 20 19.47 6.47 -17.40
C PRO A 20 18.63 5.81 -18.50
N SER A 21 17.68 4.96 -18.11
CA SER A 21 16.70 4.34 -19.00
C SER A 21 15.29 4.51 -18.46
N LEU A 22 14.31 4.46 -19.37
CA LEU A 22 12.89 4.59 -19.05
C LEU A 22 12.44 3.57 -17.98
N TRP A 23 13.07 2.39 -17.97
CA TRP A 23 12.84 1.34 -16.97
C TRP A 23 13.29 1.74 -15.56
N ILE A 24 14.45 2.38 -15.42
CA ILE A 24 14.97 2.79 -14.10
C ILE A 24 14.14 3.93 -13.53
N VAL A 25 13.74 4.88 -14.38
CA VAL A 25 12.84 5.97 -13.97
C VAL A 25 11.51 5.40 -13.47
N ALA A 26 10.91 4.47 -14.20
CA ALA A 26 9.68 3.79 -13.77
C ALA A 26 9.88 3.04 -12.44
N MET A 27 11.01 2.35 -12.27
CA MET A 27 11.31 1.59 -11.05
C MET A 27 11.49 2.51 -9.84
N VAL A 28 12.19 3.64 -10.00
CA VAL A 28 12.38 4.66 -8.95
C VAL A 28 11.04 5.25 -8.54
N ILE A 29 10.21 5.65 -9.51
CA ILE A 29 8.87 6.21 -9.25
C ILE A 29 8.00 5.18 -8.53
N ALA A 30 8.03 3.92 -8.96
CA ALA A 30 7.28 2.83 -8.32
C ALA A 30 7.75 2.61 -6.87
N LEU A 31 9.07 2.58 -6.62
CA LEU A 31 9.61 2.36 -5.28
C LEU A 31 9.25 3.50 -4.31
N VAL A 32 9.29 4.73 -4.80
CA VAL A 32 8.99 5.93 -4.00
C VAL A 32 7.48 6.01 -3.70
N ASN A 33 6.62 5.81 -4.71
CA ASN A 33 5.17 5.90 -4.52
C ASN A 33 4.59 4.70 -3.76
N TRP A 34 5.17 3.50 -3.93
CA TRP A 34 4.70 2.27 -3.28
C TRP A 34 4.54 2.43 -1.77
N VAL A 35 5.50 3.06 -1.09
CA VAL A 35 5.48 3.19 0.38
C VAL A 35 4.27 4.02 0.83
N GLN A 36 3.94 5.07 0.08
CA GLN A 36 2.83 5.95 0.40
C GLN A 36 1.49 5.24 0.16
N THR A 37 1.36 4.55 -0.97
CA THR A 37 0.19 3.71 -1.28
C THR A 37 0.01 2.59 -0.25
N ALA A 38 1.08 1.86 0.11
CA ALA A 38 1.04 0.80 1.10
C ALA A 38 0.64 1.31 2.49
N ARG A 39 1.12 2.50 2.89
CA ARG A 39 0.72 3.14 4.15
C ARG A 39 -0.77 3.47 4.16
N VAL A 40 -1.29 4.04 3.07
CA VAL A 40 -2.71 4.37 2.92
C VAL A 40 -3.56 3.10 3.02
N ILE A 41 -3.20 2.05 2.28
CA ILE A 41 -3.89 0.75 2.33
C ILE A 41 -3.86 0.18 3.75
N TYR A 42 -2.73 0.25 4.45
CA TYR A 42 -2.62 -0.23 5.83
C TYR A 42 -3.52 0.56 6.78
N THR A 43 -3.54 1.90 6.68
CA THR A 43 -4.42 2.74 7.52
C THR A 43 -5.90 2.47 7.26
N GLU A 44 -6.29 2.30 5.99
CA GLU A 44 -7.66 1.96 5.61
C GLU A 44 -8.03 0.56 6.10
N THR A 45 -7.14 -0.42 5.93
CA THR A 45 -7.34 -1.80 6.42
C THR A 45 -7.49 -1.83 7.94
N SER A 46 -6.64 -1.10 8.67
CA SER A 46 -6.71 -1.01 10.13
C SER A 46 -8.03 -0.38 10.57
N SER A 47 -8.43 0.73 9.94
CA SER A 47 -9.71 1.41 10.18
C SER A 47 -10.91 0.51 9.89
N LEU A 48 -10.87 -0.26 8.80
CA LEU A 48 -11.91 -1.24 8.48
C LEU A 48 -11.92 -2.41 9.47
N SER A 49 -10.75 -2.82 9.96
CA SER A 49 -10.63 -3.93 10.92
C SER A 49 -11.15 -3.62 12.31
N GLU A 50 -11.13 -2.34 12.72
CA GLU A 50 -11.70 -1.86 13.98
C GLU A 50 -13.22 -1.63 13.91
N ARG A 51 -13.85 -1.81 12.75
CA ARG A 51 -15.31 -1.68 12.64
C ARG A 51 -15.99 -2.89 13.27
N GLU A 52 -17.04 -2.63 14.06
CA GLU A 52 -17.87 -3.63 14.76
C GLU A 52 -18.36 -4.77 13.85
N PHE A 53 -18.46 -4.54 12.54
CA PHE A 53 -18.82 -5.55 11.55
C PHE A 53 -17.81 -6.70 11.46
N ILE A 54 -16.51 -6.44 11.59
CA ILE A 54 -15.47 -7.48 11.52
C ILE A 54 -15.43 -8.32 12.80
N ASP A 55 -15.65 -7.68 13.96
CA ASP A 55 -15.76 -8.39 15.24
C ASP A 55 -17.00 -9.28 15.29
N ALA A 56 -18.14 -8.82 14.75
CA ALA A 56 -19.35 -9.64 14.61
C ALA A 56 -19.10 -10.87 13.72
N GLU A 57 -18.48 -10.70 12.55
CA GLU A 57 -18.12 -11.80 11.64
C GLU A 57 -17.12 -12.79 12.26
N ARG A 58 -16.13 -12.30 13.03
CA ARG A 58 -15.20 -13.15 13.79
C ARG A 58 -15.91 -14.01 14.83
N THR A 59 -16.91 -13.44 15.51
CA THR A 59 -17.71 -14.16 16.53
C THR A 59 -18.54 -15.28 15.89
N ILE A 60 -18.90 -15.13 14.61
CA ILE A 60 -19.63 -16.14 13.81
C ILE A 60 -18.69 -17.23 13.25
N GLY A 61 -17.37 -17.12 13.48
CA GLY A 61 -16.37 -18.10 13.04
C GLY A 61 -15.87 -17.87 11.61
N ALA A 62 -16.02 -16.66 11.06
CA ALA A 62 -15.46 -16.34 9.75
C ALA A 62 -13.92 -16.32 9.78
N SER A 63 -13.30 -16.97 8.79
CA SER A 63 -11.85 -17.02 8.65
C SER A 63 -11.28 -15.68 8.16
N ALA A 64 -10.13 -15.28 8.70
CA ALA A 64 -9.44 -14.04 8.32
C ALA A 64 -9.29 -13.80 6.79
N PRO A 65 -8.90 -14.79 5.95
CA PRO A 65 -8.80 -14.57 4.51
C PRO A 65 -10.16 -14.33 3.83
N ARG A 66 -11.26 -14.89 4.35
CA ARG A 66 -12.62 -14.66 3.83
C ARG A 66 -13.08 -13.23 4.09
N ILE A 67 -12.83 -12.72 5.30
CA ILE A 67 -13.15 -11.33 5.68
C ILE A 67 -12.32 -10.36 4.81
N LEU A 68 -11.03 -10.64 4.64
CA LEU A 68 -10.13 -9.80 3.86
C LEU A 68 -10.57 -9.69 2.39
N LEU A 69 -10.85 -10.81 1.72
CA LEU A 69 -11.20 -10.82 0.30
C LEU A 69 -12.62 -10.35 -0.01
N ARG A 70 -13.57 -10.63 0.88
CA ARG A 70 -15.00 -10.40 0.62
C ARG A 70 -15.53 -9.07 1.18
N HIS A 71 -14.86 -8.51 2.19
CA HIS A 71 -15.30 -7.29 2.85
C HIS A 71 -14.27 -6.17 2.75
N ILE A 72 -12.99 -6.44 3.07
CA ILE A 72 -11.95 -5.41 3.07
C ILE A 72 -11.53 -5.06 1.64
N LEU A 73 -11.24 -6.06 0.81
CA LEU A 73 -10.78 -5.86 -0.58
C LEU A 73 -11.75 -5.00 -1.41
N PRO A 74 -13.07 -5.26 -1.48
CA PRO A 74 -13.99 -4.42 -2.24
C PRO A 74 -14.15 -3.01 -1.66
N HIS A 75 -13.92 -2.81 -0.36
CA HIS A 75 -13.92 -1.47 0.25
C HIS A 75 -12.63 -0.69 -0.02
N LEU A 76 -11.52 -1.38 -0.24
CA LEU A 76 -10.24 -0.78 -0.62
C LEU A 76 -10.17 -0.47 -2.12
N LEU A 77 -10.98 -1.13 -2.97
CA LEU A 77 -11.00 -0.87 -4.42
C LEU A 77 -11.21 0.62 -4.77
N PRO A 78 -12.19 1.36 -4.20
CA PRO A 78 -12.35 2.79 -4.45
C PRO A 78 -11.11 3.58 -4.04
N THR A 79 -10.51 3.27 -2.90
CA THR A 79 -9.30 3.98 -2.43
C THR A 79 -8.10 3.70 -3.33
N ILE A 80 -7.95 2.47 -3.81
CA ILE A 80 -6.91 2.08 -4.76
C ILE A 80 -7.12 2.78 -6.12
N ILE A 81 -8.37 2.90 -6.58
CA ILE A 81 -8.70 3.56 -7.86
C ILE A 81 -8.46 5.07 -7.81
N VAL A 82 -8.71 5.72 -6.68
CA VAL A 82 -8.52 7.18 -6.55
C VAL A 82 -7.05 7.57 -6.39
N TRP A 83 -6.23 6.70 -5.77
CA TRP A 83 -4.80 6.93 -5.56
C TRP A 83 -3.88 6.32 -6.61
N GLY A 84 -4.40 5.44 -7.47
CA GLY A 84 -3.67 4.74 -8.53
C GLY A 84 -3.53 5.54 -9.82
#